data_AF-A0A3A4KVR4-F1
#
_entry.id   AF-A0A3A4KVR4-F1
#
_cell.length_a   1.000
_cell.length_b   1.000
_cell.length_c   1.000
_cell.angle_alpha   90.00
_cell.angle_beta   90.00
_cell.angle_gamma   90.00
#
_symmetry.space_group_name_H-M   'P 1'
#
loop_
_entity.id
_entity.type
_entity.pdbx_description
1 polymer ?
#
loop_
_entity_poly.entity_id
_entity_poly.type
_entity_poly.pdbx_seq_one_letter_code
_entity_poly.pdbx_strand_id
1 'polypeptide(L)'
;MRFFLDENMPQGMIAHLSSVFKPHEFVGVRELRVKGVEDVELFGRVAAADCHVFITADLAQLTRAAEREACRVAELHWIGVHQVHAPGFHVIAGPTSTLVHALPFALEHMESSSTPQYFKLRKSERANTRIFHSSGYL
;
A
#
# COMPACT_ATOMS: atom_id res chain seq x y z
N MET A 1 -13.27 5.03 -1.00
CA MET A 1 -12.05 5.40 -1.76
C MET A 1 -11.58 4.22 -2.59
N ARG A 2 -10.91 4.48 -3.71
CA ARG A 2 -10.30 3.46 -4.58
C ARG A 2 -8.77 3.49 -4.42
N PHE A 3 -8.17 2.34 -4.16
CA PHE A 3 -6.77 2.14 -3.82
C PHE A 3 -6.06 1.41 -4.94
N PHE A 4 -4.91 1.92 -5.38
CA PHE A 4 -4.02 1.25 -6.32
C PHE A 4 -2.84 0.61 -5.59
N LEU A 5 -2.56 -0.66 -5.92
CA LEU A 5 -1.39 -1.40 -5.44
C LEU A 5 -0.34 -1.50 -6.55
N ASP A 6 0.81 -0.89 -6.30
CA ASP A 6 1.98 -0.86 -7.19
C ASP A 6 2.57 -2.25 -7.46
N GLU A 7 3.33 -2.43 -8.54
CA GLU A 7 3.87 -3.73 -8.97
C GLU A 7 4.84 -4.35 -7.96
N ASN A 8 5.51 -3.52 -7.16
CA ASN A 8 6.43 -3.95 -6.10
C ASN A 8 5.70 -4.44 -4.84
N MET A 9 4.37 -4.39 -4.82
CA MET A 9 3.52 -4.96 -3.78
C MET A 9 2.97 -6.33 -4.20
N PRO A 10 2.81 -7.29 -3.25
CA PRO A 10 2.16 -8.56 -3.54
C PRO A 10 0.71 -8.39 -3.99
N GLN A 11 0.44 -8.56 -5.29
CA GLN A 11 -0.89 -8.32 -5.88
C GLN A 11 -2.00 -9.21 -5.31
N GLY A 12 -1.66 -10.38 -4.76
CA GLY A 12 -2.61 -11.26 -4.06
C GLY A 12 -3.25 -10.63 -2.81
N MET A 13 -2.68 -9.54 -2.29
CA MET A 13 -3.22 -8.79 -1.16
C MET A 13 -4.57 -8.13 -1.46
N ILE A 14 -4.86 -7.84 -2.73
CA ILE A 14 -6.09 -7.15 -3.15
C ILE A 14 -7.33 -7.87 -2.62
N ALA A 15 -7.43 -9.18 -2.82
CA ALA A 15 -8.58 -9.96 -2.36
C ALA A 15 -8.75 -9.90 -0.82
N HIS A 16 -7.64 -9.92 -0.08
CA HIS A 16 -7.67 -9.81 1.38
C HIS A 16 -8.11 -8.42 1.85
N LEU A 17 -7.55 -7.36 1.29
CA LEU A 17 -7.91 -5.98 1.62
C LEU A 17 -9.37 -5.69 1.29
N SER A 18 -9.84 -6.10 0.10
CA SER A 18 -11.25 -5.94 -0.30
C SER A 18 -12.22 -6.69 0.63
N SER A 19 -11.80 -7.80 1.23
CA SER A 19 -12.65 -8.55 2.16
C SER A 19 -12.84 -7.83 3.51
N VAL A 20 -11.82 -7.10 3.97
CA VAL A 20 -11.80 -6.37 5.24
C VAL A 20 -12.41 -4.98 5.08
N PHE A 21 -12.04 -4.26 4.03
CA PHE A 21 -12.40 -2.86 3.80
C PHE A 21 -13.48 -2.73 2.71
N LYS A 22 -14.61 -3.41 2.92
CA LYS A 22 -15.71 -3.53 1.93
C LYS A 22 -16.20 -2.21 1.30
N PRO A 23 -16.25 -1.06 2.00
CA PRO A 23 -16.64 0.21 1.37
C PRO A 23 -15.60 0.78 0.39
N HIS A 24 -14.41 0.19 0.34
CA HIS A 24 -13.29 0.64 -0.46
C HIS A 24 -12.96 -0.39 -1.54
N GLU A 25 -12.43 0.09 -2.65
CA GLU A 25 -12.03 -0.74 -3.78
C GLU A 25 -10.51 -0.80 -3.84
N PHE A 26 -9.95 -1.99 -4.10
CA PHE A 26 -8.52 -2.19 -4.27
C PHE A 26 -8.27 -2.77 -5.65
N VAL A 27 -7.40 -2.11 -6.42
CA VAL A 27 -7.04 -2.48 -7.78
C VAL A 27 -5.52 -2.58 -7.90
N GLY A 28 -5.05 -3.30 -8.90
CA GLY A 28 -3.63 -3.51 -9.14
C GLY A 28 -3.21 -3.25 -10.58
N VAL A 29 -1.93 -3.43 -10.83
CA VAL A 29 -1.30 -3.13 -12.13
C VAL A 29 -1.92 -3.88 -13.31
N ARG A 30 -2.44 -5.08 -13.09
CA ARG A 30 -3.09 -5.89 -14.13
C ARG A 30 -4.40 -5.28 -14.58
N GLU A 31 -5.19 -4.77 -13.64
CA GLU A 31 -6.51 -4.20 -13.92
C GLU A 31 -6.37 -2.90 -14.70
N LEU A 32 -5.48 -2.01 -14.24
CA LEU A 32 -5.24 -0.73 -14.91
C LEU A 32 -4.33 -0.83 -16.14
N ARG A 33 -3.75 -2.01 -16.42
CA ARG A 33 -2.80 -2.26 -17.53
C ARG A 33 -1.59 -1.32 -17.50
N VAL A 34 -1.05 -1.07 -16.31
CA VAL A 34 0.06 -0.13 -16.05
C VAL A 34 1.35 -0.81 -15.59
N LYS A 35 1.50 -2.11 -15.82
CA LYS A 35 2.72 -2.85 -15.46
C LYS A 35 3.95 -2.28 -16.18
N GLY A 36 5.04 -2.03 -15.44
CA GLY A 36 6.29 -1.47 -15.98
C GLY A 36 6.20 -0.03 -16.48
N VAL A 37 5.17 0.72 -16.09
CA VAL A 37 5.08 2.17 -16.36
C VAL A 37 5.92 2.90 -15.31
N GLU A 38 6.74 3.86 -15.75
CA GLU A 38 7.56 4.69 -14.87
C GLU A 38 6.71 5.53 -13.90
N ASP A 39 7.18 5.70 -12.66
CA ASP A 39 6.42 6.26 -11.55
C ASP A 39 5.74 7.61 -11.85
N VAL A 40 6.48 8.54 -12.47
CA VAL A 40 5.97 9.87 -12.82
C VAL A 40 4.76 9.78 -13.75
N GLU A 41 4.80 8.88 -14.74
CA GLU A 41 3.68 8.65 -15.65
C GLU A 41 2.57 7.84 -14.96
N LEU A 42 2.97 6.87 -14.14
CA LEU A 42 2.09 5.97 -13.42
C LEU A 42 1.11 6.72 -12.53
N PHE A 43 1.56 7.74 -11.77
CA PHE A 43 0.67 8.55 -10.92
C PHE A 43 -0.48 9.17 -11.72
N GLY A 44 -0.20 9.74 -12.89
CA GLY A 44 -1.22 10.32 -13.76
C GLY A 44 -2.22 9.28 -14.27
N ARG A 45 -1.74 8.09 -14.66
CA ARG A 45 -2.62 6.99 -15.11
C ARG A 45 -3.48 6.44 -13.99
N VAL A 46 -2.94 6.36 -12.77
CA VAL A 46 -3.67 5.90 -11.57
C VAL A 46 -4.76 6.91 -11.21
N ALA A 47 -4.44 8.20 -11.17
CA ALA A 47 -5.44 9.24 -10.93
C ALA A 47 -6.53 9.27 -12.02
N ALA A 48 -6.16 9.10 -13.29
CA ALA A 48 -7.12 9.01 -14.40
C ALA A 48 -8.04 7.78 -14.34
N ALA A 49 -7.74 6.79 -13.50
CA ALA A 49 -8.58 5.63 -13.22
C ALA A 49 -9.44 5.82 -11.95
N ASP A 50 -9.65 7.07 -11.51
CA ASP A 50 -10.39 7.43 -10.30
C ASP A 50 -9.83 6.78 -9.02
N CYS A 51 -8.54 6.44 -9.01
CA CYS A 51 -7.86 6.01 -7.80
C CYS A 51 -7.53 7.23 -6.95
N HIS A 52 -7.67 7.07 -5.65
CA HIS A 52 -7.48 8.14 -4.66
C HIS A 52 -6.19 7.93 -3.86
N VAL A 53 -5.74 6.67 -3.76
CA VAL A 53 -4.62 6.27 -2.91
C VAL A 53 -3.67 5.36 -3.68
N PHE A 54 -2.38 5.67 -3.60
CA PHE A 54 -1.28 4.90 -4.17
C PHE A 54 -0.55 4.15 -3.05
N ILE A 55 -0.52 2.81 -3.12
CA ILE A 55 0.17 1.95 -2.16
C ILE A 55 1.39 1.33 -2.82
N THR A 56 2.57 1.53 -2.23
CA THR A 56 3.84 1.04 -2.78
C THR A 56 4.79 0.55 -1.70
N ALA A 57 5.75 -0.28 -2.12
CA ALA A 57 6.90 -0.67 -1.33
C ALA A 57 8.13 0.20 -1.57
N ASP A 58 8.13 1.06 -2.59
CA ASP A 58 9.25 1.98 -2.86
C ASP A 58 9.15 3.25 -2.00
N LEU A 59 9.76 3.18 -0.83
CA LEU A 59 9.80 4.29 0.11
C LEU A 59 10.69 5.46 -0.34
N ALA A 60 11.48 5.29 -1.40
CA ALA A 60 12.34 6.35 -1.92
C ALA A 60 11.58 7.29 -2.87
N GLN A 61 10.36 6.95 -3.31
CA GLN A 61 9.60 7.81 -4.24
C GLN A 61 9.39 9.23 -3.70
N LEU A 62 9.09 9.36 -2.41
CA LEU A 62 8.90 10.67 -1.78
C LEU A 62 10.21 11.47 -1.62
N THR A 63 11.38 10.84 -1.77
CA THR A 63 12.67 11.54 -1.75
C THR A 63 13.05 12.09 -3.13
N ARG A 64 12.53 11.49 -4.20
CA ARG A 64 12.77 11.92 -5.57
C ARG A 64 11.80 13.06 -5.91
N ALA A 65 12.35 14.24 -6.20
CA ALA A 65 11.56 15.45 -6.36
C ALA A 65 10.51 15.35 -7.48
N ALA A 66 10.86 14.71 -8.60
CA ALA A 66 9.95 14.54 -9.74
C ALA A 66 8.75 13.64 -9.39
N GLU A 67 8.98 12.50 -8.74
CA GLU A 67 7.93 11.56 -8.34
C GLU A 67 7.03 12.14 -7.25
N ARG A 68 7.61 12.79 -6.23
CA ARG A 68 6.84 13.50 -5.20
C ARG A 68 5.93 14.56 -5.81
N GLU A 69 6.43 15.35 -6.75
CA GLU A 69 5.65 16.37 -7.42
C GLU A 69 4.56 15.76 -8.31
N ALA A 70 4.89 14.71 -9.07
CA ALA A 70 3.91 14.00 -9.89
C ALA A 70 2.76 13.41 -9.05
N CYS A 71 3.06 12.78 -7.91
CA CYS A 71 2.06 12.28 -6.98
C CYS A 71 1.17 13.40 -6.42
N ARG A 72 1.77 14.56 -6.10
CA ARG A 72 1.05 15.74 -5.59
C ARG A 72 0.12 16.34 -6.66
N VAL A 73 0.60 16.47 -7.89
CA VAL A 73 -0.18 16.97 -9.04
C VAL A 73 -1.32 16.01 -9.41
N ALA A 74 -1.09 14.71 -9.27
CA ALA A 74 -2.11 13.68 -9.47
C ALA A 74 -3.15 13.62 -8.33
N GLU A 75 -3.00 14.46 -7.29
CA GLU A 75 -3.87 14.53 -6.11
C GLU A 75 -4.04 13.18 -5.37
N LEU A 76 -3.02 12.32 -5.44
CA LEU A 76 -3.06 10.99 -4.83
C LEU A 76 -2.55 11.02 -3.38
N HIS A 77 -3.30 10.42 -2.46
CA HIS A 77 -2.73 10.01 -1.19
C HIS A 77 -1.68 8.92 -1.42
N TRP A 78 -0.63 8.88 -0.60
CA TRP A 78 0.47 7.94 -0.75
C TRP A 78 0.66 7.10 0.51
N ILE A 79 0.75 5.78 0.38
CA ILE A 79 1.02 4.86 1.49
C ILE A 79 2.25 4.02 1.16
N GLY A 80 3.31 4.21 1.95
CA GLY A 80 4.53 3.43 1.87
C GLY A 80 4.50 2.27 2.85
N VAL A 81 4.60 1.05 2.32
CA VAL A 81 4.60 -0.19 3.10
C VAL A 81 5.98 -0.81 3.03
N HIS A 82 6.60 -1.11 4.17
CA HIS A 82 7.88 -1.82 4.15
C HIS A 82 7.71 -3.23 3.58
N GLN A 83 8.58 -3.62 2.65
CA GLN A 83 8.71 -5.02 2.26
C GLN A 83 9.16 -5.85 3.46
N VAL A 84 8.50 -6.99 3.63
CA VAL A 84 8.90 -7.99 4.62
C VAL A 84 9.75 -9.03 3.91
N HIS A 85 11.05 -9.06 4.23
CA HIS A 85 11.95 -10.13 3.78
C HIS A 85 11.68 -11.39 4.59
N ALA A 86 10.67 -12.15 4.19
CA ALA A 86 10.32 -13.42 4.81
C ALA A 86 9.97 -14.47 3.75
N PRO A 87 10.17 -15.76 4.01
CA PRO A 87 9.82 -16.81 3.06
C PRO A 87 8.33 -17.16 3.11
N GLY A 88 7.81 -17.67 1.99
CA GLY A 88 6.48 -18.27 1.89
C GLY A 88 5.35 -17.29 2.21
N PHE A 89 4.38 -17.75 3.00
CA PHE A 89 3.16 -16.99 3.31
C PHE A 89 3.41 -15.63 3.98
N HIS A 90 4.57 -15.46 4.63
CA HIS A 90 4.91 -14.21 5.30
C HIS A 90 5.17 -13.03 4.34
N VAL A 91 5.49 -13.28 3.08
CA VAL A 91 5.63 -12.24 2.04
C VAL A 91 4.33 -11.44 1.90
N ILE A 92 3.19 -12.11 1.99
CA ILE A 92 1.86 -11.49 1.89
C ILE A 92 1.37 -11.09 3.27
N ALA A 93 1.46 -12.00 4.25
CA ALA A 93 0.86 -11.80 5.57
C ALA A 93 1.39 -10.55 6.28
N GLY A 94 2.69 -10.26 6.20
CA GLY A 94 3.29 -9.11 6.88
C GLY A 94 2.81 -7.75 6.34
N PRO A 95 2.94 -7.48 5.03
CA PRO A 95 2.38 -6.27 4.43
C PRO A 95 0.86 -6.17 4.60
N THR A 96 0.11 -7.27 4.45
CA THR A 96 -1.35 -7.28 4.68
C THR A 96 -1.69 -6.93 6.13
N SER A 97 -1.04 -7.53 7.13
CA SER A 97 -1.34 -7.22 8.53
C SER A 97 -1.01 -5.76 8.87
N THR A 98 0.07 -5.24 8.28
CA THR A 98 0.48 -3.84 8.45
C THR A 98 -0.57 -2.88 7.90
N LEU A 99 -1.06 -3.14 6.67
CA LEU A 99 -2.12 -2.34 6.07
C LEU A 99 -3.45 -2.50 6.82
N VAL A 100 -3.87 -3.73 7.13
CA VAL A 100 -5.12 -3.97 7.86
C VAL A 100 -5.15 -3.23 9.20
N HIS A 101 -4.02 -3.17 9.90
CA HIS A 101 -3.92 -2.44 11.15
C HIS A 101 -3.86 -0.92 10.96
N ALA A 102 -3.09 -0.42 9.99
CA ALA A 102 -2.84 1.01 9.83
C ALA A 102 -3.93 1.76 9.06
N LEU A 103 -4.61 1.09 8.13
CA LEU A 103 -5.50 1.73 7.17
C LEU A 103 -6.71 2.42 7.82
N PRO A 104 -7.36 1.90 8.89
CA PRO A 104 -8.42 2.63 9.58
C PRO A 104 -7.97 4.03 10.04
N PHE A 105 -6.79 4.12 10.66
CA PHE A 105 -6.24 5.40 11.11
C PHE A 105 -5.88 6.31 9.93
N ALA A 106 -5.32 5.76 8.86
CA ALA A 106 -4.97 6.52 7.67
C ALA A 106 -6.23 7.08 6.97
N LEU A 107 -7.31 6.29 6.91
CA LEU A 107 -8.61 6.70 6.36
C LEU A 107 -9.20 7.89 7.11
N GLU A 108 -9.21 7.87 8.45
CA GLU A 108 -9.69 9.00 9.27
C GLU A 108 -8.97 10.32 8.92
N HIS A 109 -7.66 10.25 8.64
CA HIS A 109 -6.86 11.41 8.25
C HIS A 109 -7.11 11.83 6.79
N MET A 110 -7.27 10.87 5.87
CA MET A 110 -7.53 11.19 4.46
C MET A 110 -8.91 11.81 4.28
N GLU A 111 -9.93 11.28 4.94
CA GLU A 111 -11.33 11.75 4.85
C GLU A 111 -11.52 13.16 5.43
N SER A 112 -10.68 13.55 6.40
CA SER A 112 -10.70 14.89 7.01
C SER A 112 -9.77 15.90 6.34
N SER A 113 -8.96 15.47 5.36
CA SER A 113 -7.98 16.32 4.70
C SER A 113 -8.50 16.87 3.37
N SER A 114 -8.24 18.15 3.12
CA SER A 114 -8.48 18.79 1.82
C SER A 114 -7.31 18.66 0.84
N THR A 115 -6.20 18.04 1.27
CA THR A 115 -4.96 17.90 0.47
C THR A 115 -4.43 16.48 0.51
N PRO A 116 -3.70 16.03 -0.54
CA PRO A 116 -3.05 14.73 -0.54
C PRO A 116 -2.15 14.52 0.68
N GLN A 117 -2.28 13.37 1.31
CA GLN A 117 -1.57 12.99 2.53
C GLN A 117 -0.63 11.81 2.24
N TYR A 118 0.49 11.74 2.94
CA TYR A 118 1.39 10.59 2.84
C TYR A 118 1.54 9.87 4.19
N PHE A 119 1.60 8.55 4.15
CA PHE A 119 1.75 7.69 5.31
C PHE A 119 2.87 6.70 5.08
N LYS A 120 3.97 6.84 5.84
CA LYS A 120 5.05 5.85 5.85
C LYS A 120 4.80 4.88 7.00
N LEU A 121 4.32 3.68 6.69
CA LEU A 121 3.96 2.70 7.72
C LEU A 121 5.22 2.16 8.41
N ARG A 122 5.08 1.73 9.66
CA ARG A 122 6.19 1.08 10.37
C ARG A 122 6.33 -0.38 9.92
N LYS A 123 7.56 -0.88 9.93
CA LYS A 123 7.87 -2.27 9.60
C LYS A 123 7.29 -3.21 10.67
N SER A 124 6.52 -4.21 10.24
CA SER A 124 6.19 -5.37 11.07
C SER A 124 7.35 -6.37 11.01
N GLU A 125 8.21 -6.38 12.03
CA GLU A 125 9.37 -7.27 12.04
C GLU A 125 9.01 -8.73 12.39
N ARG A 126 9.86 -9.67 11.94
CA ARG A 126 9.75 -11.10 12.24
C ARG A 126 9.77 -11.40 13.74
N ALA A 127 10.50 -10.59 14.52
CA ALA A 127 10.56 -10.71 15.98
C ALA A 127 9.22 -10.35 16.66
N ASN A 128 8.48 -9.41 16.09
CA ASN A 128 7.19 -8.92 16.63
C ASN A 128 5.97 -9.64 16.03
N THR A 129 6.19 -10.60 15.13
CA THR A 129 5.15 -11.43 14.49
C THR A 129 5.16 -12.88 14.96
N ARG A 130 6.07 -13.25 15.88
CA ARG A 130 5.92 -14.49 16.66
C ARG A 130 4.71 -14.33 17.57
N ILE A 131 3.59 -14.93 17.17
CA ILE A 131 2.31 -14.88 17.91
C ILE A 131 2.30 -15.88 19.09
N PHE A 132 3.36 -16.68 19.24
CA PHE A 132 3.48 -17.68 20.29
C PHE A 132 4.79 -17.50 21.08
N HIS A 133 4.67 -17.62 22.40
CA HIS A 133 5.76 -17.45 23.36
C HIS A 133 6.66 -18.71 23.45
N SER A 134 6.09 -19.89 23.25
CA SER A 134 6.81 -21.17 23.26
C SER A 134 6.24 -22.13 22.21
N SER A 135 7.05 -23.12 21.82
CA SER A 135 6.65 -24.25 20.99
C SER A 135 7.20 -25.52 21.62
N GLY A 136 6.40 -26.58 21.69
CA GLY A 136 6.77 -27.87 22.27
C GLY A 136 5.88 -28.98 21.71
N TYR A 137 6.14 -30.20 22.13
CA TYR A 137 5.26 -31.34 21.86
C TYR A 137 4.20 -31.43 22.98
N LEU A 138 2.98 -31.81 22.61
CA LEU A 138 1.89 -32.09 23.56
C LEU A 138 2.08 -33.47 24.21
#